data_AF-A0AAJ5W0J1-F1
#
_entry.id   AF-A0AAJ5W0J1-F1
#
_cell.length_a   1.000
_cell.length_b   1.000
_cell.length_c   1.000
_cell.angle_alpha   90.00
_cell.angle_beta   90.00
_cell.angle_gamma   90.00
#
_symmetry.space_group_name_H-M   'P 1'
#
loop_
_entity.id
_entity.type
_entity.pdbx_description
1 polymer ?
#
loop_
_entity_poly.entity_id
_entity_poly.type
_entity_poly.pdbx_seq_one_letter_code
_entity_poly.pdbx_strand_id
1 'polypeptide(L)'
;MACAFGYTVGHLVGSRWFTAPGTALAYFGLFVLVQSAPLPYGFRSLFPAIANRDTEFARYITATMWGQSAFFLAVSALLLLAARCTHFPRERWHVLAATAAVVTGCLAGSVVVGTNGQYVAGYNPRDFVCAGEAPEICVNRGYQEGLEGLRGRFDALYAKAAGTSLLATRVEQNVEGVGDLPAPGARSIYIEGVDAEGLDQTVGRYVEKYGGFAACDLEHVPYDTLMATIIVDTWLSGFDDYDPAELDPATPAGREWKALSVLSAESGNRWLRDHERAYLTCALSLDDLP
;
A
#
# COMPACT_ATOMS: atom_id res chain seq x y z
N MET A 1 10.49 16.22 -18.10
CA MET A 1 11.85 16.07 -18.68
C MET A 1 11.86 15.85 -20.19
N ALA A 2 11.03 14.95 -20.75
CA ALA A 2 11.02 14.66 -22.20
C ALA A 2 10.82 15.89 -23.12
N CYS A 3 9.93 16.83 -22.74
CA CYS A 3 9.70 18.04 -23.54
C CYS A 3 10.88 19.01 -23.54
N ALA A 4 11.52 19.22 -22.39
CA ALA A 4 12.71 20.06 -22.28
C ALA A 4 13.89 19.46 -23.07
N PHE A 5 14.07 18.14 -22.97
CA PHE A 5 15.06 17.39 -23.72
C PHE A 5 14.84 17.45 -25.25
N GLY A 6 13.60 17.21 -25.70
CA GLY A 6 13.22 17.32 -27.10
C GLY A 6 13.40 18.73 -27.66
N TYR A 7 13.21 19.77 -26.84
CA TYR A 7 13.46 21.16 -27.23
C TYR A 7 14.95 21.46 -27.40
N THR A 8 15.81 20.95 -26.51
CA THR A 8 17.28 21.08 -26.62
C THR A 8 17.82 20.36 -27.85
N VAL A 9 17.37 19.13 -28.13
CA VAL A 9 17.73 18.38 -29.34
C VAL A 9 17.23 19.11 -30.59
N GLY A 10 15.99 19.61 -30.58
CA GLY A 10 15.44 20.41 -31.67
C GLY A 10 16.23 21.67 -32.00
N HIS A 11 16.74 22.34 -30.97
CA HIS A 11 17.56 23.54 -31.15
C HIS A 11 18.92 23.23 -31.80
N LEU A 12 19.54 22.11 -31.43
CA LEU A 12 20.85 21.69 -31.95
C LEU A 12 20.81 21.14 -33.38
N VAL A 13 19.67 20.60 -33.82
CA VAL A 13 19.47 20.01 -35.16
C VAL A 13 18.78 20.99 -36.14
N GLY A 14 18.47 22.22 -35.70
CA GLY A 14 17.89 23.27 -36.55
C GLY A 14 16.40 23.10 -36.89
N SER A 15 15.75 22.06 -36.36
CA SER A 15 14.32 21.78 -36.54
C SER A 15 13.59 22.04 -35.23
N ARG A 16 12.96 23.21 -35.12
CA ARG A 16 12.41 23.74 -33.85
C ARG A 16 10.97 23.31 -33.54
N TRP A 17 10.23 22.81 -34.52
CA TRP A 17 8.76 22.65 -34.40
C TRP A 17 8.27 21.20 -34.26
N PHE A 18 9.00 20.20 -34.80
CA PHE A 18 8.56 18.80 -34.79
C PHE A 18 9.37 17.87 -33.88
N THR A 19 10.55 18.30 -33.44
CA THR A 19 11.47 17.52 -32.62
C THR A 19 10.98 17.32 -31.20
N ALA A 20 10.39 18.33 -30.55
CA ALA A 20 9.85 18.16 -29.21
C ALA A 20 8.63 17.21 -29.17
N PRO A 21 7.60 17.35 -30.03
CA PRO A 21 6.50 16.38 -30.12
C PRO A 21 6.98 15.00 -30.57
N GLY A 22 7.87 14.93 -31.56
CA GLY A 22 8.42 13.67 -32.07
C GLY A 22 9.25 12.92 -31.03
N THR A 23 10.04 13.63 -30.21
CA THR A 23 10.81 13.03 -29.11
C THR A 23 9.89 12.54 -27.99
N ALA A 24 8.83 13.28 -27.68
CA ALA A 24 7.83 12.85 -26.71
C ALA A 24 7.07 11.60 -27.19
N LEU A 25 6.66 11.56 -28.47
CA LEU A 25 6.02 10.39 -29.09
C LEU A 25 6.96 9.19 -29.18
N ALA A 26 8.22 9.39 -29.55
CA ALA A 26 9.23 8.33 -29.59
C ALA A 26 9.52 7.79 -28.18
N TYR A 27 9.61 8.65 -27.17
CA TYR A 27 9.76 8.25 -25.77
C TYR A 27 8.53 7.45 -25.29
N PHE A 28 7.33 7.92 -25.59
CA PHE A 28 6.09 7.22 -25.21
C PHE A 28 5.93 5.88 -25.95
N GLY A 29 6.21 5.84 -27.25
CA GLY A 29 6.21 4.60 -28.03
C GLY A 29 7.26 3.61 -27.55
N LEU A 30 8.48 4.08 -27.24
CA LEU A 30 9.53 3.26 -26.63
C LEU A 30 9.10 2.74 -25.26
N PHE A 31 8.49 3.58 -24.43
CA PHE A 31 7.95 3.17 -23.14
C PHE A 31 6.93 2.03 -23.28
N VAL A 32 5.93 2.18 -24.16
CA VAL A 32 4.92 1.14 -24.43
C VAL A 32 5.55 -0.15 -24.97
N LEU A 33 6.51 -0.04 -25.89
CA LEU A 33 7.24 -1.20 -26.42
C LEU A 33 8.05 -1.92 -25.34
N VAL A 34 8.71 -1.19 -24.44
CA VAL A 34 9.50 -1.79 -23.35
C VAL A 34 8.62 -2.49 -22.31
N GLN A 35 7.45 -1.95 -22.02
CA GLN A 35 6.48 -2.61 -21.12
C GLN A 35 5.87 -3.88 -21.72
N SER A 36 5.72 -3.93 -23.04
CA SER A 36 5.10 -5.07 -23.74
C SER A 36 6.11 -6.14 -24.21
N ALA A 37 7.39 -5.80 -24.34
CA ALA A 37 8.43 -6.73 -24.79
C ALA A 37 8.96 -7.62 -23.65
N PRO A 38 9.38 -8.88 -23.95
CA PRO A 38 9.98 -9.81 -22.98
C PRO A 38 11.44 -9.43 -22.69
N LEU A 39 11.65 -8.25 -22.11
CA LEU A 39 12.98 -7.71 -21.80
C LEU A 39 13.46 -8.17 -20.41
N PRO A 40 14.79 -8.31 -20.21
CA PRO A 40 15.36 -8.59 -18.89
C PRO A 40 14.94 -7.55 -17.85
N TYR A 41 14.73 -7.97 -16.60
CA TYR A 41 14.27 -7.12 -15.51
C TYR A 41 15.10 -5.84 -15.33
N GLY A 42 16.43 -5.92 -15.43
CA GLY A 42 17.31 -4.75 -15.32
C GLY A 42 17.16 -3.74 -16.46
N PHE A 43 16.61 -4.13 -17.61
CA PHE A 43 16.28 -3.18 -18.67
C PHE A 43 14.91 -2.52 -18.41
N ARG A 44 13.94 -3.29 -17.92
CA ARG A 44 12.62 -2.78 -17.54
C ARG A 44 12.69 -1.77 -16.39
N SER A 45 13.62 -1.93 -15.46
CA SER A 45 13.82 -0.99 -14.34
C SER A 45 14.21 0.43 -14.78
N LEU A 46 14.70 0.63 -16.00
CA LEU A 46 14.99 1.96 -16.56
C LEU A 46 13.73 2.70 -17.04
N PHE A 47 12.58 2.03 -17.08
CA PHE A 47 11.29 2.55 -17.58
C PHE A 47 10.19 2.28 -16.53
N PRO A 48 10.19 3.00 -15.40
CA PRO A 48 9.24 2.80 -14.32
C PRO A 48 7.80 3.06 -14.76
N ALA A 49 6.86 2.23 -14.31
CA ALA A 49 5.47 2.63 -14.24
C ALA A 49 5.31 3.67 -13.13
N ILE A 50 4.63 4.79 -13.42
CA ILE A 50 4.23 5.73 -12.37
C ILE A 50 3.08 5.05 -11.61
N ALA A 51 3.38 4.48 -10.44
CA ALA A 51 2.35 4.02 -9.53
C ALA A 51 1.59 5.23 -8.95
N ASN A 52 0.30 5.03 -8.67
CA ASN A 52 -0.57 6.04 -8.04
C ASN A 52 0.07 6.52 -6.72
N ARG A 53 0.06 7.84 -6.49
CA ARG A 53 0.99 8.55 -5.62
C ARG A 53 0.38 9.17 -4.36
N ASP A 54 -0.81 8.77 -3.97
CA ASP A 54 -1.61 9.61 -3.07
C ASP A 54 -1.66 9.10 -1.62
N THR A 55 -0.55 8.59 -1.09
CA THR A 55 -0.52 8.21 0.34
C THR A 55 0.68 8.82 1.08
N GLU A 56 0.45 9.25 2.32
CA GLU A 56 1.45 9.67 3.32
C GLU A 56 2.55 8.61 3.57
N PHE A 57 2.35 7.42 3.00
CA PHE A 57 3.19 6.24 3.16
C PHE A 57 4.17 5.99 2.03
N ALA A 58 4.27 6.95 1.10
CA ALA A 58 5.18 6.90 -0.03
C ALA A 58 6.37 7.84 0.18
N ARG A 59 7.60 7.31 0.16
CA ARG A 59 8.82 8.13 0.05
C ARG A 59 9.45 7.99 -1.33
N TYR A 60 9.98 9.09 -1.84
CA TYR A 60 10.75 9.05 -3.08
C TYR A 60 12.12 8.42 -2.87
N ILE A 61 12.50 7.52 -3.79
CA ILE A 61 13.88 7.03 -3.88
C ILE A 61 14.65 7.99 -4.79
N THR A 62 15.15 9.08 -4.18
CA THR A 62 15.88 10.16 -4.88
C THR A 62 17.06 9.61 -5.69
N ALA A 63 17.72 8.56 -5.20
CA ALA A 63 18.81 7.89 -5.91
C ALA A 63 18.38 7.29 -7.26
N THR A 64 17.21 6.65 -7.35
CA THR A 64 16.67 6.11 -8.61
C THR A 64 16.37 7.23 -9.60
N MET A 65 15.76 8.33 -9.12
CA MET A 65 15.43 9.50 -9.95
C MET A 65 16.68 10.14 -10.55
N TRP A 66 17.71 10.37 -9.73
CA TRP A 66 18.99 10.92 -10.20
C TRP A 66 19.74 9.94 -11.10
N GLY A 67 19.75 8.65 -10.74
CA GLY A 67 20.34 7.59 -11.56
C GLY A 67 19.70 7.56 -12.95
N GLN A 68 18.38 7.57 -13.04
CA GLN A 68 17.72 7.54 -14.35
C GLN A 68 17.96 8.83 -15.15
N SER A 69 17.96 9.99 -14.48
CA SER A 69 18.26 11.27 -15.12
C SER A 69 19.70 11.29 -15.68
N ALA A 70 20.67 10.84 -14.89
CA ALA A 70 22.07 10.76 -15.29
C ALA A 70 22.28 9.72 -16.41
N PHE A 71 21.58 8.59 -16.36
CA PHE A 71 21.61 7.56 -17.40
C PHE A 71 21.13 8.11 -18.75
N PHE A 72 19.96 8.76 -18.78
CA PHE A 72 19.45 9.33 -20.02
C PHE A 72 20.28 10.51 -20.53
N LEU A 73 20.83 11.35 -19.64
CA LEU A 73 21.75 12.41 -20.03
C LEU A 73 23.03 11.83 -20.67
N ALA A 74 23.60 10.77 -20.10
CA ALA A 74 24.76 10.07 -20.65
C ALA A 74 24.47 9.49 -22.05
N VAL A 75 23.35 8.78 -22.22
CA VAL A 75 22.93 8.24 -23.52
C VAL A 75 22.76 9.37 -24.53
N SER A 76 22.16 10.48 -24.12
CA SER A 76 21.94 11.63 -24.99
C SER A 76 23.24 12.31 -25.42
N ALA A 77 24.19 12.46 -24.49
CA ALA A 77 25.52 12.97 -24.79
C ALA A 77 26.25 12.05 -25.79
N LEU A 78 26.17 10.73 -25.64
CA LEU A 78 26.74 9.78 -26.58
C LEU A 78 26.14 9.88 -27.99
N LEU A 79 24.80 10.02 -28.09
CA LEU A 79 24.12 10.20 -29.37
C LEU A 79 24.52 11.52 -30.05
N LEU A 80 24.62 12.62 -29.29
CA LEU A 80 25.07 13.91 -29.80
C LEU A 80 26.53 13.86 -30.28
N LEU A 81 27.42 13.22 -29.50
CA LEU A 81 28.81 13.03 -29.89
C LEU A 81 28.93 12.18 -31.15
N ALA A 82 28.18 11.07 -31.24
CA ALA A 82 28.15 10.23 -32.43
C ALA A 82 27.69 11.02 -33.68
N ALA A 83 26.65 11.83 -33.56
CA ALA A 83 26.15 12.68 -34.63
C ALA A 83 27.10 13.83 -35.03
N ARG A 84 28.00 14.26 -34.15
CA ARG A 84 29.01 15.30 -34.43
C ARG A 84 30.31 14.72 -35.00
N CYS A 85 30.71 13.53 -34.55
CA CYS A 85 31.89 12.82 -35.06
C CYS A 85 31.78 12.45 -36.54
N THR A 86 30.57 12.34 -37.11
CA THR A 86 30.34 12.13 -38.54
C THR A 86 30.67 13.37 -39.39
N HIS A 87 30.65 14.57 -38.79
CA HIS A 87 30.90 15.84 -39.48
C HIS A 87 32.29 16.43 -39.18
N PHE A 88 32.87 16.16 -38.01
CA PHE A 88 34.18 16.68 -37.60
C PHE A 88 34.99 15.59 -36.88
N PRO A 89 35.87 14.85 -37.59
CA PRO A 89 36.58 13.73 -36.97
C PRO A 89 37.74 14.20 -36.07
N ARG A 90 37.76 13.66 -34.84
CA ARG A 90 38.93 13.49 -33.94
C ARG A 90 39.52 14.73 -33.27
N GLU A 91 38.78 15.30 -32.34
CA GLU A 91 39.39 16.11 -31.27
C GLU A 91 39.39 15.32 -29.95
N ARG A 92 40.50 15.38 -29.19
CA ARG A 92 40.71 14.62 -27.94
C ARG A 92 39.59 14.80 -26.91
N TRP A 93 38.89 15.93 -26.94
CA TRP A 93 37.76 16.19 -26.06
C TRP A 93 36.56 15.27 -26.35
N HIS A 94 36.35 14.83 -27.59
CA HIS A 94 35.26 13.90 -27.93
C HIS A 94 35.45 12.55 -27.25
N VAL A 95 36.71 12.07 -27.20
CA VAL A 95 37.04 10.80 -26.52
C VAL A 95 36.85 10.94 -25.02
N LEU A 96 37.30 12.04 -24.41
CA LEU A 96 37.09 12.29 -22.99
C LEU A 96 35.60 12.41 -22.64
N ALA A 97 34.83 13.13 -23.44
CA ALA A 97 33.39 13.29 -23.26
C ALA A 97 32.63 11.96 -23.43
N ALA A 98 33.01 11.16 -24.42
CA ALA A 98 32.43 9.84 -24.63
C ALA A 98 32.74 8.90 -23.45
N THR A 99 33.99 8.87 -22.99
CA THR A 99 34.38 8.07 -21.81
C THR A 99 33.62 8.52 -20.56
N ALA A 100 33.53 9.83 -20.31
CA ALA A 100 32.77 10.35 -19.17
C ALA A 100 31.29 9.97 -19.26
N ALA A 101 30.69 10.03 -20.45
CA ALA A 101 29.30 9.64 -20.67
C ALA A 101 29.09 8.12 -20.45
N VAL A 102 29.99 7.26 -20.96
CA VAL A 102 29.91 5.81 -20.73
C VAL A 102 30.00 5.48 -19.24
N VAL A 103 31.00 6.02 -18.53
CA VAL A 103 31.18 5.80 -17.09
C VAL A 103 29.95 6.28 -16.31
N THR A 104 29.46 7.48 -16.62
CA THR A 104 28.25 8.04 -16.01
C THR A 104 27.04 7.14 -16.25
N GLY A 105 26.84 6.68 -17.49
CA GLY A 105 25.76 5.76 -17.85
C GLY A 105 25.84 4.42 -17.12
N CYS A 106 27.01 3.82 -17.01
CA CYS A 106 27.18 2.55 -16.28
C CYS A 106 26.91 2.70 -14.78
N LEU A 107 27.44 3.74 -14.13
CA LEU A 107 27.22 3.97 -12.70
C LEU A 107 25.74 4.30 -12.42
N ALA A 108 25.16 5.18 -13.23
CA ALA A 108 23.77 5.59 -13.13
C ALA A 108 22.81 4.41 -13.36
N GLY A 109 23.06 3.59 -14.39
CA GLY A 109 22.30 2.37 -14.66
C GLY A 109 22.39 1.35 -13.52
N SER A 110 23.57 1.19 -12.91
CA SER A 110 23.75 0.29 -11.76
C SER A 110 22.91 0.71 -10.55
N VAL A 111 22.80 2.02 -10.28
CA VAL A 111 21.92 2.55 -9.22
C VAL A 111 20.46 2.22 -9.51
N VAL A 112 20.00 2.45 -10.75
CA VAL A 112 18.60 2.19 -11.14
C VAL A 112 18.27 0.69 -11.10
N VAL A 113 19.18 -0.17 -11.54
CA VAL A 113 19.01 -1.63 -11.44
C VAL A 113 19.03 -2.09 -9.98
N GLY A 114 19.93 -1.54 -9.17
CA GLY A 114 20.04 -1.86 -7.74
C GLY A 114 18.79 -1.48 -6.92
N THR A 115 18.07 -0.44 -7.34
CA THR A 115 16.76 -0.06 -6.76
C THR A 115 15.57 -0.68 -7.49
N ASN A 116 15.81 -1.61 -8.41
CA ASN A 116 14.80 -2.24 -9.26
C ASN A 116 13.89 -1.23 -10.00
N GLY A 117 14.42 -0.04 -10.30
CA GLY A 117 13.65 1.01 -10.96
C GLY A 117 12.54 1.60 -10.10
N GLN A 118 12.55 1.35 -8.79
CA GLN A 118 11.53 1.87 -7.89
C GLN A 118 11.75 3.37 -7.65
N TYR A 119 10.70 4.15 -7.90
CA TYR A 119 10.66 5.59 -7.66
C TYR A 119 10.12 5.94 -6.29
N VAL A 120 9.33 5.03 -5.75
CA VAL A 120 8.64 5.15 -4.49
C VAL A 120 8.91 3.88 -3.71
N ALA A 121 9.22 4.03 -2.43
CA ALA A 121 9.20 2.96 -1.46
C ALA A 121 8.13 3.23 -0.41
N GLY A 122 7.57 2.17 0.15
CA GLY A 122 6.78 2.27 1.37
C GLY A 122 7.61 2.87 2.51
N TYR A 123 6.99 3.75 3.28
CA TYR A 123 7.62 4.46 4.39
C TYR A 123 6.55 4.90 5.38
N ASN A 124 6.65 4.47 6.64
CA ASN A 124 5.85 5.05 7.71
C ASN A 124 6.64 6.19 8.39
N PRO A 125 6.24 7.47 8.27
CA PRO A 125 6.92 8.56 8.96
C PRO A 125 6.84 8.44 10.47
N ARG A 126 5.82 7.74 11.00
CA ARG A 126 5.52 7.65 12.44
C ARG A 126 5.38 9.02 13.11
N ASP A 127 5.05 10.06 12.34
CA ASP A 127 4.63 11.36 12.85
C ASP A 127 3.16 11.23 13.25
N PHE A 128 2.96 10.58 14.39
CA PHE A 128 1.64 10.23 14.88
C PHE A 128 0.98 11.40 15.62
N VAL A 129 -0.32 11.54 15.35
CA VAL A 129 -1.26 12.26 16.21
C VAL A 129 -2.08 11.20 16.93
N CYS A 130 -2.07 11.25 18.26
CA CYS A 130 -2.71 10.25 19.11
C CYS A 130 -3.90 10.83 19.88
N ALA A 131 -4.93 10.03 20.10
CA ALA A 131 -6.07 10.37 20.95
C ALA A 131 -6.60 9.15 21.72
N GLY A 132 -7.20 9.40 22.88
CA GLY A 132 -7.76 8.36 23.76
C GLY A 132 -6.73 7.77 24.72
N GLU A 133 -7.21 6.98 25.68
CA GLU A 133 -6.37 6.31 26.69
C GLU A 133 -6.56 4.77 26.70
N ALA A 134 -7.67 4.26 26.16
CA ALA A 134 -8.00 2.83 26.13
C ALA A 134 -8.98 2.48 24.99
N PRO A 135 -8.51 2.35 23.73
CA PRO A 135 -7.11 2.42 23.34
C PRO A 135 -6.66 3.86 23.10
N GLU A 136 -5.37 4.09 23.27
CA GLU A 136 -4.71 5.22 22.59
C GLU A 136 -4.60 4.90 21.10
N ILE A 137 -5.24 5.70 20.26
CA ILE A 137 -5.28 5.54 18.80
C ILE A 137 -4.32 6.54 18.19
N CYS A 138 -3.29 6.05 17.52
CA CYS A 138 -2.26 6.86 16.89
C CYS A 138 -2.32 6.71 15.36
N VAL A 139 -2.61 7.81 14.67
CA VAL A 139 -2.66 7.87 13.20
C VAL A 139 -1.59 8.82 12.69
N ASN A 140 -1.08 8.60 11.48
CA ASN A 140 -0.15 9.54 10.88
C ASN A 140 -0.85 10.89 10.67
N ARG A 141 -0.09 11.98 10.79
CA ARG A 141 -0.63 13.35 10.75
C ARG A 141 -1.54 13.64 9.54
N GLY A 142 -1.26 13.09 8.36
CA GLY A 142 -2.13 13.27 7.19
C GLY A 142 -3.52 12.61 7.30
N TYR A 143 -3.71 11.67 8.24
CA TYR A 143 -4.99 11.02 8.54
C TYR A 143 -5.67 11.60 9.80
N GLN A 144 -5.17 12.71 10.35
CA GLN A 144 -5.70 13.30 11.58
C GLN A 144 -7.20 13.64 11.51
N GLU A 145 -7.72 13.97 10.32
CA GLU A 145 -9.14 14.28 10.11
C GLU A 145 -10.05 13.08 10.41
N GLY A 146 -9.56 11.86 10.20
CA GLY A 146 -10.29 10.62 10.50
C GLY A 146 -10.21 10.19 11.98
N LEU A 147 -9.36 10.83 12.80
CA LEU A 147 -9.04 10.35 14.15
C LEU A 147 -10.26 10.31 15.09
N GLU A 148 -11.10 11.34 15.07
CA GLU A 148 -12.31 11.37 15.91
C GLU A 148 -13.32 10.30 15.48
N GLY A 149 -13.54 10.15 14.18
CA GLY A 149 -14.44 9.13 13.62
C GLY A 149 -13.94 7.71 13.89
N LEU A 150 -12.63 7.50 13.84
CA LEU A 150 -11.99 6.22 14.16
C LEU A 150 -12.12 5.90 15.65
N ARG A 151 -11.94 6.90 16.50
CA ARG A 151 -12.13 6.76 17.95
C ARG A 151 -13.53 6.29 18.30
N GLY A 152 -14.57 6.90 17.73
CA GLY A 152 -15.95 6.47 18.00
C GLY A 152 -16.21 4.99 17.67
N ARG A 153 -15.58 4.47 16.61
CA ARG A 153 -15.69 3.06 16.20
C ARG A 153 -14.91 2.13 17.11
N PHE A 154 -13.69 2.50 17.48
CA PHE A 154 -12.92 1.76 18.47
C PHE A 154 -13.59 1.77 19.84
N ASP A 155 -14.20 2.88 20.27
CA ASP A 155 -14.99 2.95 21.51
C ASP A 155 -16.16 1.93 21.47
N ALA A 156 -16.84 1.79 20.33
CA ALA A 156 -17.90 0.80 20.14
C ALA A 156 -17.37 -0.66 20.18
N LEU A 157 -16.24 -0.94 19.54
CA LEU A 157 -15.55 -2.23 19.63
C LEU A 157 -15.15 -2.54 21.08
N TYR A 158 -14.60 -1.55 21.80
CA TYR A 158 -14.11 -1.72 23.16
C TYR A 158 -15.26 -1.95 24.14
N ALA A 159 -16.42 -1.34 23.91
CA ALA A 159 -17.62 -1.62 24.69
C ALA A 159 -18.07 -3.09 24.55
N LYS A 160 -17.96 -3.68 23.35
CA LYS A 160 -18.31 -5.09 23.09
C LYS A 160 -17.25 -6.05 23.63
N ALA A 161 -15.97 -5.73 23.48
CA ALA A 161 -14.86 -6.64 23.77
C ALA A 161 -14.10 -6.35 25.08
N ALA A 162 -14.63 -5.48 25.94
CA ALA A 162 -14.03 -5.15 27.23
C ALA A 162 -13.63 -6.40 28.04
N GLY A 163 -12.39 -6.44 28.53
CA GLY A 163 -11.87 -7.54 29.34
C GLY A 163 -11.44 -8.78 28.56
N THR A 164 -11.45 -8.73 27.23
CA THR A 164 -10.84 -9.76 26.36
C THR A 164 -9.44 -9.36 25.90
N SER A 165 -8.65 -10.33 25.45
CA SER A 165 -7.35 -10.16 24.82
C SER A 165 -7.43 -9.66 23.37
N LEU A 166 -8.62 -9.50 22.79
CA LEU A 166 -8.81 -8.82 21.49
C LEU A 166 -8.46 -7.33 21.56
N LEU A 167 -8.53 -6.73 22.75
CA LEU A 167 -8.26 -5.32 22.93
C LEU A 167 -6.77 -5.04 23.12
N ALA A 168 -6.30 -3.94 22.56
CA ALA A 168 -4.97 -3.40 22.78
C ALA A 168 -5.04 -2.17 23.69
N THR A 169 -3.96 -1.84 24.37
CA THR A 169 -3.90 -0.53 25.06
C THR A 169 -3.58 0.59 24.08
N ARG A 170 -2.96 0.26 22.95
CA ARG A 170 -2.53 1.20 21.92
C ARG A 170 -2.65 0.59 20.53
N VAL A 171 -3.16 1.38 19.58
CA VAL A 171 -3.19 1.03 18.17
C VAL A 171 -2.47 2.08 17.33
N GLU A 172 -1.69 1.64 16.36
CA GLU A 172 -0.85 2.51 15.51
C GLU A 172 -1.12 2.26 14.04
N GLN A 173 -1.34 3.33 13.29
CA GLN A 173 -1.43 3.26 11.84
C GLN A 173 -0.09 2.84 11.25
N ASN A 174 -0.10 1.72 10.53
CA ASN A 174 1.06 1.20 9.82
C ASN A 174 0.73 1.00 8.34
N VAL A 175 1.77 0.73 7.55
CA VAL A 175 1.63 0.44 6.12
C VAL A 175 1.49 -1.06 5.95
N GLU A 176 0.49 -1.49 5.18
CA GLU A 176 0.32 -2.90 4.88
C GLU A 176 1.47 -3.44 4.01
N GLY A 177 1.94 -4.66 4.31
CA GLY A 177 2.93 -5.37 3.49
C GLY A 177 4.35 -4.80 3.52
N VAL A 178 4.55 -3.60 4.06
CA VAL A 178 5.86 -3.03 4.39
C VAL A 178 6.15 -3.41 5.83
N GLY A 179 7.36 -3.87 6.15
CA GLY A 179 7.76 -4.41 7.46
C GLY A 179 7.73 -3.43 8.64
N ASP A 180 6.76 -2.51 8.67
CA ASP A 180 6.44 -1.62 9.76
C ASP A 180 5.67 -2.37 10.85
N LEU A 181 6.43 -2.94 11.78
CA LEU A 181 5.90 -3.46 13.03
C LEU A 181 5.44 -2.28 13.91
N PRO A 182 4.33 -2.43 14.65
CA PRO A 182 3.93 -1.43 15.62
C PRO A 182 4.99 -1.31 16.72
N ALA A 183 4.95 -0.23 17.50
CA ALA A 183 5.76 -0.12 18.71
C ALA A 183 5.52 -1.33 19.64
N PRO A 184 6.50 -1.74 20.48
CA PRO A 184 6.31 -2.86 21.41
C PRO A 184 5.05 -2.68 22.26
N GLY A 185 4.16 -3.68 22.22
CA GLY A 185 2.89 -3.67 22.95
C GLY A 185 1.72 -2.96 22.24
N ALA A 186 1.95 -2.30 21.11
CA ALA A 186 0.89 -1.75 20.27
C ALA A 186 0.45 -2.73 19.17
N ARG A 187 -0.75 -2.53 18.64
CA ARG A 187 -1.27 -3.26 17.47
C ARG A 187 -1.35 -2.35 16.25
N SER A 188 -1.05 -2.89 15.08
CA SER A 188 -1.18 -2.16 13.82
C SER A 188 -2.63 -2.07 13.36
N ILE A 189 -3.02 -0.90 12.88
CA ILE A 189 -4.24 -0.64 12.11
C ILE A 189 -3.87 -0.10 10.72
N TYR A 190 -4.77 -0.25 9.75
CA TYR A 190 -4.59 0.21 8.36
C TYR A 190 -5.79 1.06 7.97
N ILE A 191 -5.55 2.29 7.54
CA ILE A 191 -6.62 3.23 7.14
C ILE A 191 -6.59 3.38 5.63
N GLU A 192 -7.65 2.93 4.97
CA GLU A 192 -7.81 3.02 3.52
C GLU A 192 -8.43 4.36 3.09
N GLY A 193 -9.34 4.88 3.91
CA GLY A 193 -10.01 6.17 3.72
C GLY A 193 -10.34 6.85 5.05
N VAL A 194 -10.52 8.17 5.02
CA VAL A 194 -10.97 8.97 6.18
C VAL A 194 -12.49 9.22 6.16
N ASP A 195 -13.18 8.70 5.15
CA ASP A 195 -14.63 8.67 5.09
C ASP A 195 -15.20 7.57 5.99
N ALA A 196 -16.53 7.56 6.16
CA ALA A 196 -17.18 6.62 7.07
C ALA A 196 -16.85 5.16 6.73
N GLU A 197 -16.94 4.80 5.45
CA GLU A 197 -16.67 3.45 4.95
C GLU A 197 -15.22 3.02 5.21
N GLY A 198 -14.23 3.85 4.88
CA GLY A 198 -12.82 3.53 5.13
C GLY A 198 -12.48 3.41 6.61
N LEU A 199 -13.16 4.17 7.47
CA LEU A 199 -13.02 4.06 8.93
C LEU A 199 -13.68 2.80 9.50
N ASP A 200 -14.85 2.39 8.98
CA ASP A 200 -15.50 1.13 9.37
C ASP A 200 -14.64 -0.07 8.93
N GLN A 201 -14.15 -0.04 7.68
CA GLN A 201 -13.23 -1.05 7.15
C GLN A 201 -11.95 -1.15 7.98
N THR A 202 -11.40 -0.03 8.48
CA THR A 202 -10.24 -0.04 9.38
C THR A 202 -10.47 -0.91 10.62
N VAL A 203 -11.67 -0.84 11.20
CA VAL A 203 -12.03 -1.65 12.37
C VAL A 203 -12.33 -3.09 11.96
N GLY A 204 -12.99 -3.32 10.82
CA GLY A 204 -13.16 -4.64 10.21
C GLY A 204 -11.83 -5.38 10.09
N ARG A 205 -10.84 -4.76 9.46
CA ARG A 205 -9.49 -5.31 9.29
C ARG A 205 -8.74 -5.52 10.61
N TYR A 206 -8.98 -4.67 11.61
CA TYR A 206 -8.42 -4.90 12.95
C TYR A 206 -8.99 -6.18 13.57
N VAL A 207 -10.31 -6.37 13.50
CA VAL A 207 -10.97 -7.57 14.03
C VAL A 207 -10.55 -8.80 13.24
N GLU A 208 -10.54 -8.76 11.91
CA GLU A 208 -10.09 -9.87 11.07
C GLU A 208 -8.66 -10.31 11.43
N LYS A 209 -7.75 -9.33 11.63
CA LYS A 209 -6.33 -9.58 11.90
C LYS A 209 -6.03 -10.11 13.31
N TYR A 210 -6.78 -9.68 14.33
CA TYR A 210 -6.51 -10.03 15.73
C TYR A 210 -7.61 -10.82 16.43
N GLY A 211 -8.72 -11.04 15.72
CA GLY A 211 -9.87 -11.82 16.15
C GLY A 211 -9.76 -13.27 15.73
N GLY A 212 -10.91 -13.90 15.53
CA GLY A 212 -11.00 -15.34 15.28
C GLY A 212 -10.54 -15.74 13.88
N PHE A 213 -10.86 -14.91 12.86
CA PHE A 213 -10.60 -15.26 11.46
C PHE A 213 -9.11 -15.48 11.18
N ALA A 214 -8.22 -14.69 11.80
CA ALA A 214 -6.77 -14.85 11.67
C ALA A 214 -6.25 -16.24 12.11
N ALA A 215 -6.97 -16.96 12.97
CA ALA A 215 -6.59 -18.29 13.43
C ALA A 215 -7.19 -19.42 12.57
N CYS A 216 -8.09 -19.11 11.64
CA CYS A 216 -8.75 -20.11 10.81
C CYS A 216 -7.84 -20.60 9.68
N ASP A 217 -7.67 -21.92 9.60
CA ASP A 217 -7.11 -22.56 8.41
C ASP A 217 -8.21 -22.68 7.34
N LEU A 218 -8.26 -21.71 6.43
CA LEU A 218 -9.29 -21.60 5.39
C LEU A 218 -9.40 -22.84 4.50
N GLU A 219 -8.35 -23.66 4.41
CA GLU A 219 -8.38 -24.89 3.60
C GLU A 219 -9.07 -26.06 4.32
N HIS A 220 -9.12 -26.03 5.66
CA HIS A 220 -9.54 -27.18 6.47
C HIS A 220 -10.61 -26.88 7.51
N VAL A 221 -10.94 -25.60 7.74
CA VAL A 221 -11.96 -25.21 8.71
C VAL A 221 -13.35 -25.65 8.26
N PRO A 222 -14.16 -26.28 9.13
CA PRO A 222 -15.55 -26.58 8.82
C PRO A 222 -16.34 -25.31 8.49
N TYR A 223 -17.28 -25.41 7.55
CA TYR A 223 -18.12 -24.26 7.14
C TYR A 223 -18.82 -23.59 8.33
N ASP A 224 -19.39 -24.38 9.24
CA ASP A 224 -20.09 -23.84 10.43
C ASP A 224 -19.16 -23.05 11.34
N THR A 225 -17.91 -23.49 11.49
CA THR A 225 -16.90 -22.77 12.29
C THR A 225 -16.44 -21.49 11.61
N LEU A 226 -16.22 -21.55 10.29
CA LEU A 226 -15.89 -20.37 9.51
C LEU A 226 -17.00 -19.33 9.59
N MET A 227 -18.26 -19.75 9.39
CA MET A 227 -19.41 -18.85 9.43
C MET A 227 -19.65 -18.27 10.81
N ALA A 228 -19.52 -19.07 11.89
CA ALA A 228 -19.62 -18.55 13.25
C ALA A 228 -18.57 -17.47 13.52
N THR A 229 -17.33 -17.69 13.04
CA THR A 229 -16.25 -16.71 13.17
C THR A 229 -16.54 -15.42 12.40
N ILE A 230 -16.99 -15.53 11.14
CA ILE A 230 -17.37 -14.37 10.32
C ILE A 230 -18.50 -13.57 11.00
N ILE A 231 -19.54 -14.24 11.48
CA ILE A 231 -20.66 -13.60 12.21
C ILE A 231 -20.16 -12.78 13.41
N VAL A 232 -19.23 -13.33 14.19
CA VAL A 232 -18.68 -12.65 15.36
C VAL A 232 -17.77 -11.49 14.96
N ASP A 233 -16.94 -11.65 13.93
CA ASP A 233 -16.07 -10.59 13.41
C ASP A 233 -16.89 -9.39 12.89
N THR A 234 -17.94 -9.67 12.12
CA THR A 234 -18.88 -8.66 11.64
C THR A 234 -19.63 -8.00 12.78
N TRP A 235 -20.11 -8.77 13.76
CA TRP A 235 -20.78 -8.20 14.93
C TRP A 235 -19.85 -7.30 15.75
N LEU A 236 -18.59 -7.69 15.94
CA LEU A 236 -17.60 -6.91 16.68
C LEU A 236 -17.24 -5.61 15.98
N SER A 237 -16.88 -5.70 14.70
CA SER A 237 -16.43 -4.57 13.90
C SER A 237 -17.56 -3.62 13.51
N GLY A 238 -18.77 -4.13 13.32
CA GLY A 238 -19.88 -3.40 12.71
C GLY A 238 -19.66 -3.12 11.22
N PHE A 239 -18.65 -3.75 10.61
CA PHE A 239 -18.32 -3.62 9.20
C PHE A 239 -18.75 -4.88 8.45
N ASP A 240 -19.64 -4.70 7.48
CA ASP A 240 -20.20 -5.76 6.66
C ASP A 240 -19.36 -5.94 5.39
N ASP A 241 -18.27 -6.68 5.46
CA ASP A 241 -17.63 -7.21 4.24
C ASP A 241 -18.50 -8.32 3.59
N TYR A 242 -19.36 -8.95 4.40
CA TYR A 242 -20.38 -9.91 4.00
C TYR A 242 -21.70 -9.40 4.54
N ASP A 243 -22.57 -8.82 3.71
CA ASP A 243 -23.87 -8.28 4.15
C ASP A 243 -24.69 -9.38 4.86
N PRO A 244 -24.83 -9.33 6.20
CA PRO A 244 -25.58 -10.31 6.96
C PRO A 244 -27.08 -10.19 6.73
N ALA A 245 -27.56 -9.07 6.13
CA ALA A 245 -28.93 -8.97 5.66
C ALA A 245 -29.18 -9.86 4.43
N GLU A 246 -28.12 -10.31 3.74
CA GLU A 246 -28.19 -11.37 2.73
C GLU A 246 -28.21 -12.78 3.34
N LEU A 247 -27.88 -12.94 4.63
CA LEU A 247 -28.07 -14.21 5.32
C LEU A 247 -29.57 -14.44 5.50
N ASP A 248 -30.12 -15.34 4.70
CA ASP A 248 -31.52 -15.76 4.80
C ASP A 248 -31.85 -16.13 6.26
N PRO A 249 -32.79 -15.44 6.94
CA PRO A 249 -33.19 -15.74 8.31
C PRO A 249 -33.71 -17.17 8.53
N ALA A 250 -34.05 -17.89 7.46
CA ALA A 250 -34.42 -19.30 7.51
C ALA A 250 -33.20 -20.25 7.63
N THR A 251 -31.99 -19.78 7.37
CA THR A 251 -30.75 -20.55 7.54
C THR A 251 -30.28 -20.53 9.00
N PRO A 252 -29.49 -21.52 9.46
CA PRO A 252 -28.85 -21.48 10.77
C PRO A 252 -28.04 -20.19 10.98
N ALA A 253 -27.13 -19.85 10.06
CA ALA A 253 -26.30 -18.65 10.14
C ALA A 253 -27.12 -17.34 10.27
N GLY A 254 -28.20 -17.19 9.50
CA GLY A 254 -29.06 -16.00 9.59
C GLY A 254 -29.82 -15.88 10.92
N ARG A 255 -30.19 -17.01 11.55
CA ARG A 255 -30.79 -17.00 12.89
C ARG A 255 -29.79 -16.60 13.97
N GLU A 256 -28.60 -17.18 13.92
CA GLU A 256 -27.56 -16.90 14.93
C GLU A 256 -27.05 -15.46 14.83
N TRP A 257 -26.87 -14.94 13.61
CA TRP A 257 -26.58 -13.51 13.41
C TRP A 257 -27.64 -12.62 14.05
N LYS A 258 -28.92 -12.92 13.83
CA LYS A 258 -30.02 -12.15 14.42
C LYS A 258 -30.02 -12.21 15.94
N ALA A 259 -29.74 -13.37 16.52
CA ALA A 259 -29.70 -13.54 17.97
C ALA A 259 -28.51 -12.76 18.60
N LEU A 260 -27.33 -12.83 17.99
CA LEU A 260 -26.14 -12.08 18.43
C LEU A 260 -26.32 -10.55 18.29
N SER A 261 -26.88 -10.08 17.17
CA SER A 261 -27.04 -8.65 16.87
C SER A 261 -28.05 -7.91 17.75
N VAL A 262 -29.02 -8.63 18.35
CA VAL A 262 -30.00 -8.03 19.29
C VAL A 262 -29.54 -8.06 20.75
N LEU A 263 -28.39 -8.66 21.05
CA LEU A 263 -27.86 -8.62 22.41
C LEU A 263 -27.58 -7.20 22.87
N SER A 264 -27.86 -6.92 24.14
CA SER A 264 -27.37 -5.71 24.78
C SER A 264 -25.84 -5.72 24.81
N ALA A 265 -25.21 -4.54 24.88
CA ALA A 265 -23.76 -4.45 24.99
C ALA A 265 -23.21 -5.29 26.17
N GLU A 266 -23.91 -5.31 27.30
CA GLU A 266 -23.52 -6.10 28.47
C GLU A 266 -23.63 -7.61 28.23
N SER A 267 -24.74 -8.08 27.64
CA SER A 267 -24.93 -9.50 27.34
C SER A 267 -23.95 -9.99 26.28
N GLY A 268 -23.74 -9.20 25.21
CA GLY A 268 -22.77 -9.51 24.16
C GLY A 268 -21.34 -9.56 24.69
N ASN A 269 -20.95 -8.59 25.54
CA ASN A 269 -19.64 -8.61 26.19
C ASN A 269 -19.44 -9.85 27.05
N ARG A 270 -20.44 -10.21 27.85
CA ARG A 270 -20.40 -11.39 28.71
C ARG A 270 -20.25 -12.66 27.87
N TRP A 271 -21.08 -12.82 26.84
CA TRP A 271 -21.00 -13.94 25.93
C TRP A 271 -19.61 -14.06 25.29
N LEU A 272 -19.07 -12.95 24.77
CA LEU A 272 -17.74 -12.95 24.14
C LEU A 272 -16.65 -13.34 25.13
N ARG A 273 -16.71 -12.88 26.38
CA ARG A 273 -15.73 -13.27 27.41
C ARG A 273 -15.79 -14.76 27.74
N ASP A 274 -16.98 -15.33 27.78
CA ASP A 274 -17.17 -16.76 28.05
C ASP A 274 -16.68 -17.63 26.87
N HIS A 275 -16.74 -17.11 25.64
CA HIS A 275 -16.37 -17.82 24.41
C HIS A 275 -15.05 -17.35 23.78
N GLU A 276 -14.33 -16.43 24.42
CA GLU A 276 -13.17 -15.73 23.86
C GLU A 276 -12.14 -16.71 23.31
N ARG A 277 -11.83 -17.76 24.08
CA ARG A 277 -10.84 -18.75 23.66
C ARG A 277 -11.29 -19.48 22.40
N ALA A 278 -12.53 -19.93 22.34
CA ALA A 278 -13.05 -20.65 21.18
C ALA A 278 -13.05 -19.74 19.95
N TYR A 279 -13.43 -18.48 20.12
CA TYR A 279 -13.37 -17.46 19.08
C TYR A 279 -11.95 -17.25 18.55
N LEU A 280 -11.00 -16.89 19.42
CA LEU A 280 -9.62 -16.55 19.02
C LEU A 280 -8.82 -17.75 18.50
N THR A 281 -9.28 -18.99 18.72
CA THR A 281 -8.63 -20.19 18.19
C THR A 281 -9.39 -20.82 17.02
N CYS A 282 -10.35 -20.10 16.42
CA CYS A 282 -11.21 -20.59 15.34
C CYS A 282 -11.83 -21.98 15.65
N ALA A 283 -12.45 -22.08 16.83
CA ALA A 283 -13.08 -23.29 17.34
C ALA A 283 -14.55 -23.09 17.71
N LEU A 284 -15.09 -21.88 17.49
CA LEU A 284 -16.53 -21.62 17.58
C LEU A 284 -17.27 -22.40 16.49
N SER A 285 -18.49 -22.81 16.78
CA SER A 285 -19.46 -23.31 15.82
C SER A 285 -20.72 -22.44 15.85
N LEU A 286 -21.64 -22.64 14.90
CA LEU A 286 -22.91 -21.93 14.91
C LEU A 286 -23.72 -22.23 16.18
N ASP A 287 -23.62 -23.44 16.74
CA ASP A 287 -24.34 -23.83 17.96
C ASP A 287 -23.80 -23.16 19.23
N ASP A 288 -22.61 -22.54 19.17
CA ASP A 288 -22.03 -21.78 20.29
C ASP A 288 -22.48 -20.31 20.29
N LEU A 289 -23.17 -19.87 19.23
CA LEU A 289 -23.76 -18.54 19.15
C LEU A 289 -25.01 -18.46 20.06
N PRO A 290 -25.34 -17.26 20.56
CA PRO A 290 -26.32 -17.05 21.65
C PRO A 290 -27.79 -17.20 21.23
#